data_AF-A0A9E6AE57-F1
#
_entry.id   AF-A0A9E6AE57-F1
#
_cell.length_a   1.000
_cell.length_b   1.000
_cell.length_c   1.000
_cell.angle_alpha   90.00
_cell.angle_beta   90.00
_cell.angle_gamma   90.00
#
_symmetry.space_group_name_H-M   'P 1'
#
loop_
_entity.id
_entity.type
_entity.pdbx_description
1 polymer ?
#
loop_
_entity_poly.entity_id
_entity_poly.type
_entity_poly.pdbx_seq_one_letter_code
_entity_poly.pdbx_strand_id
1 'polypeptide(L)'
;MSDATKLPSQKTGFVEKVFLEHPASVDETFWEHFRFAMTFGFWLALAACAAFIHALVPALCKTTGSDIICKLHARIVNRVTH
;
A
#
# COMPACT_ATOMS: atom_id res chain seq x y z
N MET A 1 -15.47 35.94 35.80
CA MET A 1 -16.39 35.18 34.93
C MET A 1 -16.04 35.53 33.50
N SER A 2 -15.91 34.50 32.67
CA SER A 2 -15.74 34.54 31.21
C SER A 2 -14.34 34.97 30.72
N ASP A 3 -13.65 34.25 29.85
CA ASP A 3 -14.03 33.06 29.11
C ASP A 3 -12.74 32.37 28.66
N ALA A 4 -12.71 31.06 28.82
CA ALA A 4 -11.69 30.24 28.22
C ALA A 4 -11.88 30.25 26.70
N THR A 5 -10.86 29.79 25.98
CA THR A 5 -10.97 29.27 24.61
C THR A 5 -10.80 30.28 23.48
N LYS A 6 -9.53 30.54 23.14
CA LYS A 6 -9.08 30.50 21.75
C LYS A 6 -7.72 29.81 21.68
N LEU A 7 -7.73 28.48 21.75
CA LEU A 7 -6.58 27.68 21.34
C LEU A 7 -6.50 27.64 19.80
N PRO A 8 -5.28 27.59 19.25
CA PRO A 8 -4.99 27.99 17.88
C PRO A 8 -5.69 27.11 16.86
N SER A 9 -6.17 27.76 15.79
CA SER A 9 -6.60 27.16 14.53
C SER A 9 -5.50 26.21 14.02
N GLN A 10 -5.60 24.94 14.39
CA GLN A 10 -4.80 23.85 13.86
C GLN A 10 -5.00 23.83 12.35
N LYS A 11 -4.01 24.31 11.60
CA LYS A 11 -3.87 23.95 10.20
C LYS A 11 -3.48 22.48 10.17
N THR A 12 -4.47 21.61 10.26
CA THR A 12 -4.25 20.19 9.99
C THR A 12 -3.77 20.11 8.55
N GLY A 13 -2.49 19.78 8.37
CA GLY A 13 -1.85 19.77 7.05
C GLY A 13 -2.59 18.81 6.12
N PHE A 14 -2.55 19.04 4.81
CA PHE A 14 -3.12 18.14 3.80
C PHE A 14 -2.71 16.66 4.01
N VAL A 15 -1.52 16.45 4.57
CA VAL A 15 -0.98 15.14 4.99
C VAL A 15 -1.86 14.48 6.07
N GLU A 16 -2.36 15.23 7.03
CA GLU A 16 -3.19 14.69 8.12
C GLU A 16 -4.52 14.16 7.57
N LYS A 17 -5.16 14.88 6.65
CA LYS A 17 -6.43 14.44 6.03
C LYS A 17 -6.26 13.22 5.13
N VAL A 18 -5.24 13.22 4.27
CA VAL A 18 -5.05 12.13 3.30
C VAL A 18 -4.55 10.84 3.97
N PHE A 19 -3.76 10.95 5.04
CA PHE A 19 -3.20 9.78 5.73
C PHE A 19 -3.95 9.35 6.99
N LEU A 20 -4.72 10.24 7.65
CA LEU A 20 -5.44 9.92 8.91
C LEU A 20 -6.97 9.92 8.80
N GLU A 21 -7.61 10.54 7.78
CA GLU A 21 -9.08 10.41 7.60
C GLU A 21 -9.51 9.17 6.80
N HIS A 22 -8.62 8.53 6.02
CA HIS A 22 -8.93 7.24 5.40
C HIS A 22 -9.03 6.04 6.37
N PRO A 23 -8.17 5.90 7.42
CA PRO A 23 -8.21 4.76 8.34
C PRO A 23 -9.44 4.71 9.27
N ALA A 24 -10.29 5.74 9.32
CA ALA A 24 -11.50 5.71 10.13
C ALA A 24 -12.63 4.80 9.57
N SER A 25 -12.44 4.20 8.40
CA SER A 25 -13.47 3.42 7.70
C SER A 25 -13.29 1.89 7.75
N VAL A 26 -12.24 1.37 8.39
CA VAL A 26 -11.93 -0.09 8.28
C VAL A 26 -11.43 -0.82 9.53
N ASP A 27 -11.28 -0.17 10.69
CA ASP A 27 -10.90 -0.85 11.96
C ASP A 27 -9.60 -1.70 11.91
N GLU A 28 -8.77 -1.58 10.87
CA GLU A 28 -7.44 -2.17 10.80
C GLU A 28 -6.39 -1.16 11.24
N THR A 29 -5.34 -1.62 11.94
CA THR A 29 -4.26 -0.71 12.34
C THR A 29 -3.59 -0.15 11.07
N PHE A 30 -3.39 1.18 11.01
CA PHE A 30 -2.68 1.83 9.89
C PHE A 30 -1.38 1.10 9.53
N TRP A 31 -0.71 0.55 10.54
CA TRP A 31 0.50 -0.27 10.41
C TRP A 31 0.29 -1.58 9.66
N GLU A 32 -0.82 -2.29 9.85
CA GLU A 32 -1.13 -3.51 9.09
C GLU A 32 -1.39 -3.21 7.62
N HIS A 33 -2.20 -2.19 7.34
CA HIS A 33 -2.48 -1.77 5.97
C HIS A 33 -1.22 -1.25 5.28
N PHE A 34 -0.43 -0.43 5.97
CA PHE A 34 0.84 0.10 5.46
C PHE A 34 1.85 -1.02 5.18
N ARG A 35 2.01 -1.99 6.10
CA ARG A 35 2.89 -3.15 5.92
C ARG A 35 2.45 -4.02 4.75
N PHE A 36 1.15 -4.26 4.61
CA PHE A 36 0.60 -5.00 3.47
C PHE A 36 0.86 -4.26 2.16
N ALA A 37 0.53 -2.96 2.08
CA ALA A 37 0.72 -2.14 0.88
C ALA A 37 2.20 -2.05 0.47
N MET A 38 3.10 -1.82 1.43
CA MET A 38 4.55 -1.82 1.20
C MET A 38 5.06 -3.17 0.69
N THR A 39 4.65 -4.27 1.31
CA THR A 39 5.03 -5.63 0.89
C THR A 39 4.50 -5.92 -0.51
N PHE A 40 3.24 -5.59 -0.77
CA PHE A 40 2.59 -5.78 -2.06
C PHE A 40 3.31 -4.99 -3.16
N GLY A 41 3.56 -3.69 -2.93
CA GLY A 41 4.27 -2.82 -3.86
C GLY A 41 5.69 -3.30 -4.15
N PHE A 42 6.43 -3.77 -3.13
CA PHE A 42 7.77 -4.34 -3.30
C PHE A 42 7.78 -5.54 -4.26
N TRP A 43 6.87 -6.50 -4.05
CA TRP A 43 6.77 -7.68 -4.93
C TRP A 43 6.35 -7.29 -6.35
N LEU A 44 5.45 -6.30 -6.50
CA LEU A 44 5.04 -5.82 -7.82
C LEU A 44 6.20 -5.16 -8.57
N ALA A 45 7.00 -4.34 -7.88
CA ALA A 45 8.21 -3.75 -8.44
C ALA A 45 9.22 -4.82 -8.86
N LEU A 46 9.40 -5.87 -8.04
CA LEU A 46 10.27 -7.00 -8.38
C LEU A 46 9.76 -7.75 -9.62
N ALA A 47 8.45 -7.97 -9.75
CA ALA A 47 7.85 -8.58 -10.94
C ALA A 47 8.07 -7.73 -12.19
N ALA A 48 7.94 -6.40 -12.08
CA ALA A 48 8.23 -5.46 -13.17
C ALA A 48 9.71 -5.51 -13.58
N CYS A 49 10.63 -5.48 -12.61
CA CYS A 49 12.07 -5.63 -12.87
C CYS A 49 12.38 -6.97 -13.56
N ALA A 50 11.77 -8.07 -13.11
CA ALA A 50 11.94 -9.38 -13.74
C ALA A 50 11.43 -9.39 -15.18
N ALA A 51 10.30 -8.72 -15.47
CA ALA A 51 9.77 -8.58 -16.81
C ALA A 51 10.68 -7.71 -17.71
N PHE A 52 11.26 -6.63 -17.19
CA PHE A 52 12.24 -5.82 -17.92
C PHE A 52 13.51 -6.60 -18.24
N ILE A 53 14.05 -7.34 -17.27
CA ILE A 53 15.20 -8.23 -17.49
C ILE A 53 14.86 -9.28 -18.55
N HIS A 54 13.66 -9.87 -18.50
CA HIS A 54 13.20 -10.83 -19.49
C HIS A 54 13.07 -10.21 -20.90
N ALA A 55 12.60 -8.97 -20.99
CA ALA A 55 12.52 -8.24 -22.26
C ALA A 55 13.89 -7.97 -22.87
N LEU A 56 14.92 -7.73 -22.04
CA LEU A 56 16.31 -7.56 -22.48
C LEU A 56 16.99 -8.89 -22.79
N VAL A 57 16.74 -9.90 -21.96
CA VAL A 57 17.33 -11.25 -22.08
C VAL A 57 16.24 -12.30 -21.87
N PRO A 58 15.61 -12.80 -22.97
CA PRO A 58 14.47 -13.72 -22.91
C PRO A 58 14.76 -15.06 -22.19
N ALA A 59 16.03 -15.42 -22.02
CA ALA A 59 16.43 -16.62 -21.29
C ALA A 59 16.37 -16.45 -19.77
N LEU A 60 16.42 -15.21 -19.25
CA LEU A 60 16.34 -14.91 -17.83
C LEU A 60 14.89 -14.56 -17.44
N CYS A 61 14.45 -15.00 -16.26
CA CYS A 61 13.15 -14.65 -15.67
C CYS A 61 11.89 -15.06 -16.46
N LYS A 62 11.94 -16.13 -17.26
CA LYS A 62 10.82 -16.60 -18.12
C LYS A 62 9.46 -16.72 -17.42
N THR A 63 9.43 -17.17 -16.16
CA THR A 63 8.18 -17.30 -15.38
C THR A 63 8.15 -16.39 -14.15
N THR A 64 9.27 -15.78 -13.78
CA THR A 64 9.42 -15.08 -12.50
C THR A 64 8.43 -13.93 -12.34
N GLY A 65 8.21 -13.13 -13.39
CA GLY A 65 7.21 -12.05 -13.35
C GLY A 65 5.79 -12.59 -13.15
N SER A 66 5.39 -13.57 -13.96
CA SER A 66 4.06 -14.19 -13.90
C SER A 66 3.80 -14.90 -12.56
N ASP A 67 4.79 -15.60 -12.01
CA ASP A 67 4.70 -16.32 -10.73
C ASP A 67 4.46 -15.34 -9.56
N ILE A 68 5.16 -14.19 -9.57
CA ILE A 68 4.99 -13.16 -8.55
C ILE A 68 3.61 -12.50 -8.66
N ILE A 69 3.16 -12.18 -9.89
CA ILE A 69 1.82 -11.61 -10.11
C ILE A 69 0.74 -12.59 -9.66
N CYS A 70 0.87 -13.88 -9.96
CA CYS A 70 -0.08 -14.91 -9.53
C CYS A 70 -0.14 -15.02 -8.00
N LYS A 71 1.02 -15.00 -7.32
CA LYS A 71 1.09 -14.93 -5.85
C LYS A 71 0.43 -13.67 -5.28
N LEU A 72 0.65 -12.52 -5.90
CA LEU A 72 0.02 -11.26 -5.47
C LEU A 72 -1.49 -11.27 -5.68
N HIS A 73 -1.95 -11.81 -6.80
CA HIS A 73 -3.37 -11.98 -7.09
C HIS A 73 -4.05 -12.88 -6.05
N ALA A 74 -3.45 -14.03 -5.70
CA ALA A 74 -3.96 -14.90 -4.65
C ALA A 74 -4.05 -14.19 -3.28
N ARG A 75 -3.07 -13.33 -2.96
CA ARG A 75 -3.09 -12.52 -1.72
C ARG A 75 -4.20 -11.48 -1.69
N ILE A 76 -4.53 -10.87 -2.84
CA ILE A 76 -5.66 -9.91 -2.92
C ILE A 76 -6.99 -10.65 -2.74
N VAL A 77 -7.19 -11.75 -3.48
CA VAL A 77 -8.45 -12.52 -3.43
C VAL A 77 -8.74 -13.02 -2.01
N ASN A 78 -7.72 -13.55 -1.31
CA ASN A 78 -7.87 -14.00 0.08
C ASN A 78 -8.19 -12.86 1.07
N ARG A 79 -7.91 -11.59 0.73
CA ARG A 79 -8.20 -10.45 1.59
C ARG A 79 -9.63 -9.90 1.41
N VAL A 80 -10.21 -10.02 0.23
CA VAL A 80 -11.59 -9.53 -0.09
C VAL A 80 -12.68 -10.46 0.44
N THR A 81 -12.32 -11.69 0.84
CA THR A 81 -13.29 -12.72 1.27
C THR A 81 -13.57 -12.72 2.78
N HIS A 82 -13.29 -11.61 3.48
CA HIS A 82 -13.59 -11.43 4.90
C HIS A 82 -14.57 -10.28 5.12
#